data_AF-A6FWZ6-F1
#
_entry.id   AF-A6FWZ6-F1
#
_cell.length_a   1.000
_cell.length_b   1.000
_cell.length_c   1.000
_cell.angle_alpha   90.00
_cell.angle_beta   90.00
_cell.angle_gamma   90.00
#
_symmetry.space_group_name_H-M   'P 1'
#
loop_
_entity.id
_entity.type
_entity.pdbx_description
1 polymer ?
#
loop_
_entity_poly.entity_id
_entity_poly.type
_entity_poly.pdbx_seq_one_letter_code
_entity_poly.pdbx_strand_id
1 'polypeptide(L)'
;MGDQLRLKSFEWLRQQGYDLTDETLRPLVIESRHVHDRKALPGWDLAALLVFDPITLGTDKNTGRPTLAVDIRGEQEAIYDNRGKRFMNDLYYGGPNPPYEALARFSKDIHALQMQPGKRRLRWPLPKLDLPLRWSSGGFLPIVYREDAHGKRRAYFALFFRDIPPVGWNIANGASETPEERFALRLLSAREAAEELVVLEHEPERDADGRLIAGQVIQTRPLAPREDKQIVLKVIQKLTRVHNEERRLLDAIHLEPNPENYVLVDEVQGPADVSVKHDGDKGQPAVTRHVYITVNPLEFGIEVTQVGRFPLGKEEYLLDGETYMNRAPEKHLLVRRPVALFDLDWFEQALRQDDGSYDFPEPDEAKALAEVKRHAGCRRMPVPPSEHFELFDYDVRQRRQLVDAWLRSGKSTGDFKVEYDWLERDGWEDVFNQARRYADGEPGSSFPEELRYICSAAWKAMCLYFQHRHI
;
A
#
# COMPACT_ATOMS: atom_id res chain seq x y z
N MET A 1 5.49 22.07 -25.66
CA MET A 1 6.07 20.98 -26.46
C MET A 1 6.20 19.70 -25.63
N GLY A 2 6.93 19.73 -24.50
CA GLY A 2 7.11 18.56 -23.60
C GLY A 2 5.85 17.73 -23.35
N ASP A 3 4.72 18.35 -22.99
CA ASP A 3 3.49 17.59 -22.68
C ASP A 3 2.88 16.84 -23.87
N GLN A 4 3.12 17.30 -25.10
CA GLN A 4 2.75 16.55 -26.32
C GLN A 4 3.72 15.39 -26.64
N LEU A 5 4.95 15.43 -26.09
CA LEU A 5 5.94 14.36 -26.18
C LEU A 5 5.67 13.29 -25.11
N ARG A 6 5.29 13.69 -23.89
CA ARG A 6 4.88 12.78 -22.78
C ARG A 6 3.69 11.87 -23.11
N LEU A 7 2.88 12.26 -24.10
CA LEU A 7 1.75 11.51 -24.68
C LEU A 7 2.16 10.56 -25.82
N LYS A 8 3.45 10.36 -26.08
CA LYS A 8 3.97 9.44 -27.11
C LYS A 8 4.55 8.21 -26.43
N SER A 9 4.44 7.06 -27.09
CA SER A 9 5.02 5.83 -26.57
C SER A 9 6.53 5.95 -26.44
N PHE A 10 7.09 5.15 -25.53
CA PHE A 10 8.53 5.10 -25.29
C PHE A 10 9.36 4.87 -26.57
N GLU A 11 8.93 3.95 -27.43
CA GLU A 11 9.65 3.70 -28.70
C GLU A 11 9.60 4.90 -29.65
N TRP A 12 8.49 5.65 -29.72
CA TRP A 12 8.42 6.85 -30.56
C TRP A 12 9.44 7.90 -30.08
N LEU A 13 9.51 8.16 -28.77
CA LEU A 13 10.45 9.13 -28.20
C LEU A 13 11.91 8.71 -28.47
N ARG A 14 12.21 7.43 -28.27
CA ARG A 14 13.54 6.86 -28.54
C ARG A 14 13.91 6.90 -30.03
N GLN A 15 12.96 6.68 -30.93
CA GLN A 15 13.16 6.78 -32.38
C GLN A 15 13.42 8.22 -32.85
N GLN A 16 12.85 9.22 -32.16
CA GLN A 16 13.16 10.64 -32.42
C GLN A 16 14.48 11.12 -31.78
N GLY A 17 15.19 10.25 -31.05
CA GLY A 17 16.49 10.58 -30.45
C GLY A 17 16.43 11.46 -29.21
N TYR A 18 15.28 11.54 -28.51
CA TYR A 18 15.20 12.25 -27.23
C TYR A 18 16.00 11.51 -26.14
N ASP A 19 16.70 12.29 -25.31
CA ASP A 19 17.27 11.78 -24.06
C ASP A 19 16.14 11.61 -23.03
N LEU A 20 16.02 10.40 -22.48
CA LEU A 20 14.95 10.02 -21.55
C LEU A 20 15.47 9.87 -20.10
N THR A 21 16.74 10.24 -19.86
CA THR A 21 17.20 10.56 -18.50
C THR A 21 16.53 11.85 -17.99
N ASP A 22 16.27 12.81 -18.88
CA ASP A 22 15.49 14.03 -18.61
C ASP A 22 14.06 13.69 -18.17
N GLU A 23 13.76 13.93 -16.90
CA GLU A 23 12.44 13.74 -16.30
C GLU A 23 11.32 14.53 -16.97
N THR A 24 11.65 15.62 -17.66
CA THR A 24 10.66 16.44 -18.36
C THR A 24 10.17 15.78 -19.65
N LEU A 25 10.94 14.84 -20.21
CA LEU A 25 10.64 14.14 -21.47
C LEU A 25 10.14 12.69 -21.30
N ARG A 26 10.18 12.13 -20.08
CA ARG A 26 9.73 10.75 -19.81
C ARG A 26 8.23 10.56 -20.15
N PRO A 27 7.85 9.44 -20.81
CA PRO A 27 6.46 9.14 -21.15
C PRO A 27 5.58 8.88 -19.92
N LEU A 28 4.30 9.26 -20.00
CA LEU A 28 3.31 9.03 -18.93
C LEU A 28 2.59 7.68 -19.07
N VAL A 29 2.54 7.15 -20.29
CA VAL A 29 2.05 5.82 -20.66
C VAL A 29 3.13 5.15 -21.52
N ILE A 30 3.46 3.91 -21.18
CA ILE A 30 4.44 3.07 -21.86
C ILE A 30 3.80 1.79 -22.37
N GLU A 31 4.51 1.06 -23.22
CA GLU A 31 4.05 -0.24 -23.68
C GLU A 31 4.26 -1.32 -22.61
N SER A 32 3.35 -2.28 -22.52
CA SER A 32 3.30 -3.31 -21.45
C SER A 32 4.52 -4.22 -21.38
N ARG A 33 5.32 -4.27 -22.45
CA ARG A 33 6.65 -4.90 -22.54
C ARG A 33 7.77 -4.15 -21.81
N HIS A 34 7.67 -2.83 -21.64
CA HIS A 34 8.69 -1.99 -20.99
C HIS A 34 8.45 -1.79 -19.48
N VAL A 35 7.34 -2.27 -18.94
CA VAL A 35 6.97 -2.23 -17.51
C VAL A 35 8.08 -2.74 -16.59
N HIS A 36 8.89 -3.70 -17.06
CA HIS A 36 9.98 -4.31 -16.30
C HIS A 36 11.38 -3.94 -16.82
N ASP A 37 11.49 -3.07 -17.83
CA ASP A 37 12.76 -2.69 -18.46
C ASP A 37 13.45 -1.53 -17.71
N ARG A 38 13.91 -1.81 -16.49
CA ARG A 38 14.64 -0.86 -15.62
C ARG A 38 15.99 -0.40 -16.22
N LYS A 39 16.42 -0.94 -17.36
CA LYS A 39 17.67 -0.58 -18.05
C LYS A 39 17.47 0.44 -19.17
N ALA A 40 16.36 0.33 -19.91
CA ALA A 40 15.99 1.35 -20.88
C ALA A 40 15.70 2.70 -20.21
N LEU A 41 15.36 2.68 -18.91
CA LEU A 41 14.67 3.76 -18.22
C LEU A 41 14.98 3.78 -16.70
N PRO A 42 15.89 4.63 -16.20
CA PRO A 42 16.26 4.71 -14.78
C PRO A 42 15.41 5.70 -13.95
N GLY A 43 15.24 5.43 -12.65
CA GLY A 43 14.66 6.33 -11.63
C GLY A 43 13.13 6.47 -11.55
N TRP A 44 12.42 5.50 -10.94
CA TRP A 44 10.93 5.37 -10.93
C TRP A 44 10.42 4.84 -9.59
N ASP A 45 9.08 4.79 -9.45
CA ASP A 45 8.37 4.20 -8.30
C ASP A 45 7.57 2.94 -8.66
N LEU A 46 7.01 2.89 -9.87
CA LEU A 46 5.92 1.98 -10.21
C LEU A 46 5.78 1.85 -11.73
N ALA A 47 5.33 0.69 -12.19
CA ALA A 47 4.69 0.54 -13.49
C ALA A 47 3.49 -0.41 -13.34
N ALA A 48 2.34 -0.07 -13.93
CA ALA A 48 1.12 -0.85 -13.80
C ALA A 48 0.41 -0.96 -15.16
N LEU A 49 0.10 -2.19 -15.58
CA LEU A 49 -0.64 -2.50 -16.80
C LEU A 49 -1.99 -1.77 -16.77
N LEU A 50 -2.42 -1.22 -17.89
CA LEU A 50 -3.81 -0.79 -18.07
C LEU A 50 -4.62 -1.96 -18.65
N VAL A 51 -5.77 -2.22 -18.06
CA VAL A 51 -6.77 -3.17 -18.54
C VAL A 51 -7.98 -2.37 -19.00
N PHE A 52 -8.18 -2.33 -20.31
CA PHE A 52 -9.38 -1.81 -20.95
C PHE A 52 -10.41 -2.94 -21.14
N ASP A 53 -9.96 -4.19 -21.27
CA ASP A 53 -10.83 -5.31 -21.60
C ASP A 53 -11.78 -5.68 -20.42
N PRO A 54 -13.03 -6.13 -20.68
CA PRO A 54 -14.08 -5.98 -19.67
C PRO A 54 -14.04 -6.95 -18.47
N ILE A 55 -13.46 -6.52 -17.33
CA ILE A 55 -13.47 -7.31 -16.09
C ILE A 55 -14.90 -7.65 -15.62
N THR A 56 -15.04 -8.84 -15.06
CA THR A 56 -16.30 -9.34 -14.49
C THR A 56 -16.13 -9.56 -13.00
N LEU A 57 -17.03 -9.00 -12.20
CA LEU A 57 -17.27 -9.47 -10.83
C LEU A 57 -18.60 -10.22 -10.76
N GLY A 58 -18.67 -11.27 -9.96
CA GLY A 58 -19.89 -12.04 -9.79
C GLY A 58 -19.80 -12.99 -8.60
N THR A 59 -20.56 -14.07 -8.67
CA THR A 59 -20.56 -15.12 -7.65
C THR A 59 -20.58 -16.47 -8.36
N ASP A 60 -19.70 -17.39 -7.97
CA ASP A 60 -19.69 -18.74 -8.52
C ASP A 60 -20.97 -19.50 -8.12
N LYS A 61 -21.52 -20.26 -9.07
CA LYS A 61 -22.82 -20.92 -8.93
C LYS A 61 -22.78 -22.17 -8.06
N ASN A 62 -21.61 -22.76 -7.82
CA ASN A 62 -21.45 -24.03 -7.12
C ASN A 62 -21.03 -23.82 -5.66
N THR A 63 -20.17 -22.83 -5.43
CA THR A 63 -19.57 -22.51 -4.12
C THR A 63 -20.21 -21.31 -3.43
N GLY A 64 -20.95 -20.46 -4.16
CA GLY A 64 -21.52 -19.22 -3.61
C GLY A 64 -20.50 -18.11 -3.33
N ARG A 65 -19.23 -18.30 -3.72
CA ARG A 65 -18.13 -17.35 -3.47
C ARG A 65 -18.13 -16.18 -4.46
N PRO A 66 -17.80 -14.95 -4.04
CA PRO A 66 -17.46 -13.87 -4.97
C PRO A 66 -16.33 -14.29 -5.92
N THR A 67 -16.42 -13.86 -7.17
CA THR A 67 -15.40 -14.13 -8.20
C THR A 67 -15.04 -12.87 -8.97
N LEU A 68 -13.76 -12.74 -9.33
CA LEU A 68 -13.25 -11.79 -10.29
C LEU A 68 -12.67 -12.55 -11.50
N ALA A 69 -13.00 -12.11 -12.70
CA ALA A 69 -12.35 -12.56 -13.93
C ALA A 69 -11.75 -11.36 -14.65
N VAL A 70 -10.45 -11.45 -14.91
CA VAL A 70 -9.63 -10.47 -15.65
C VAL A 70 -9.07 -11.16 -16.90
N ASP A 71 -9.07 -10.44 -18.02
CA ASP A 71 -8.42 -10.84 -19.26
C ASP A 71 -7.31 -9.80 -19.50
N ILE A 72 -6.03 -10.23 -19.57
CA ILE A 72 -4.89 -9.33 -19.83
C ILE A 72 -4.13 -9.71 -21.10
N ARG A 73 -4.75 -10.54 -21.96
CA ARG A 73 -4.15 -11.03 -23.21
C ARG A 73 -4.16 -9.94 -24.26
N GLY A 74 -2.98 -9.59 -24.77
CA GLY A 74 -2.81 -8.52 -25.74
C GLY A 74 -2.96 -7.11 -25.19
N GLU A 75 -3.04 -6.90 -23.88
CA GLU A 75 -3.06 -5.56 -23.28
C GLU A 75 -1.68 -4.88 -23.47
N GLN A 76 -1.67 -3.76 -24.20
CA GLN A 76 -0.43 -3.15 -24.70
C GLN A 76 0.04 -1.92 -23.92
N GLU A 77 -0.78 -1.34 -23.04
CA GLU A 77 -0.46 -0.09 -22.35
C GLU A 77 -0.23 -0.29 -20.85
N ALA A 78 0.59 0.58 -20.25
CA ALA A 78 0.83 0.65 -18.83
C ALA A 78 1.14 2.10 -18.39
N ILE A 79 0.67 2.51 -17.22
CA ILE A 79 1.00 3.83 -16.66
C ILE A 79 2.30 3.80 -15.86
N TYR A 80 2.84 5.01 -15.68
CA TYR A 80 4.18 5.23 -15.17
C TYR A 80 4.26 6.04 -13.88
N ASP A 81 4.81 5.43 -12.82
CA ASP A 81 4.96 6.05 -11.51
C ASP A 81 3.69 6.80 -11.01
N ASN A 82 3.86 7.80 -10.15
CA ASN A 82 2.75 8.62 -9.66
C ASN A 82 2.41 9.79 -10.60
N ARG A 83 3.26 10.12 -11.58
CA ARG A 83 3.00 11.04 -12.71
C ARG A 83 1.92 10.47 -13.63
N GLY A 84 2.04 9.20 -14.01
CA GLY A 84 1.04 8.46 -14.80
C GLY A 84 -0.31 8.40 -14.08
N LYS A 85 -0.33 8.10 -12.76
CA LYS A 85 -1.56 8.17 -11.96
C LYS A 85 -2.20 9.57 -11.98
N ARG A 86 -1.40 10.65 -11.86
CA ARG A 86 -1.90 12.04 -11.97
C ARG A 86 -2.44 12.33 -13.36
N PHE A 87 -1.71 11.95 -14.41
CA PHE A 87 -2.16 12.09 -15.80
C PHE A 87 -3.51 11.40 -16.05
N MET A 88 -3.73 10.19 -15.54
CA MET A 88 -5.03 9.52 -15.64
C MET A 88 -6.14 10.31 -14.91
N ASN A 89 -5.86 10.80 -13.70
CA ASN A 89 -6.80 11.64 -12.95
C ASN A 89 -7.17 12.93 -13.72
N ASP A 90 -6.20 13.58 -14.35
CA ASP A 90 -6.42 14.82 -15.10
C ASP A 90 -7.13 14.56 -16.45
N LEU A 91 -6.76 13.48 -17.15
CA LEU A 91 -7.39 13.06 -18.42
C LEU A 91 -8.86 12.70 -18.24
N TYR A 92 -9.20 11.93 -17.21
CA TYR A 92 -10.55 11.39 -17.03
C TYR A 92 -11.42 12.18 -16.04
N TYR A 93 -10.82 12.91 -15.08
CA TYR A 93 -11.55 13.68 -14.07
C TYR A 93 -11.18 15.18 -14.02
N GLY A 94 -10.32 15.66 -14.91
CA GLY A 94 -10.02 17.10 -15.08
C GLY A 94 -11.03 17.84 -15.97
N GLY A 95 -11.95 17.12 -16.63
CA GLY A 95 -13.01 17.71 -17.45
C GLY A 95 -14.14 18.35 -16.61
N PRO A 96 -15.04 19.14 -17.25
CA PRO A 96 -16.09 19.90 -16.54
C PRO A 96 -17.23 19.05 -15.95
N ASN A 97 -17.33 17.78 -16.35
CA ASN A 97 -18.33 16.83 -15.83
C ASN A 97 -17.63 15.50 -15.48
N PRO A 98 -16.84 15.44 -14.40
CA PRO A 98 -16.14 14.23 -13.99
C PRO A 98 -17.14 13.17 -13.50
N PRO A 99 -16.97 11.88 -13.85
CA PRO A 99 -18.00 10.84 -13.61
C PRO A 99 -18.07 10.34 -12.15
N TYR A 100 -17.70 11.16 -11.16
CA TYR A 100 -17.48 10.74 -9.76
C TYR A 100 -18.67 9.99 -9.14
N GLU A 101 -19.91 10.44 -9.35
CA GLU A 101 -21.11 9.74 -8.83
C GLU A 101 -21.23 8.30 -9.37
N ALA A 102 -20.97 8.09 -10.66
CA ALA A 102 -21.02 6.77 -11.28
C ALA A 102 -19.89 5.86 -10.77
N LEU A 103 -18.70 6.42 -10.52
CA LEU A 103 -17.57 5.69 -9.94
C LEU A 103 -17.81 5.34 -8.48
N ALA A 104 -18.37 6.26 -7.69
CA ALA A 104 -18.79 6.06 -6.31
C ALA A 104 -19.82 4.93 -6.21
N ARG A 105 -20.85 5.00 -7.06
CA ARG A 105 -21.92 4.01 -7.13
C ARG A 105 -21.40 2.63 -7.55
N PHE A 106 -20.46 2.55 -8.48
CA PHE A 106 -19.85 1.27 -8.88
C PHE A 106 -18.96 0.69 -7.79
N SER A 107 -18.16 1.52 -7.10
CA SER A 107 -17.38 1.16 -5.90
C SER A 107 -18.28 0.57 -4.80
N LYS A 108 -19.41 1.22 -4.53
CA LYS A 108 -20.45 0.77 -3.58
C LYS A 108 -21.16 -0.51 -4.02
N ASP A 109 -21.49 -0.65 -5.30
CA ASP A 109 -22.10 -1.86 -5.87
C ASP A 109 -21.16 -3.07 -5.80
N ILE A 110 -19.85 -2.89 -6.06
CA ILE A 110 -18.83 -3.93 -5.89
C ILE A 110 -18.73 -4.34 -4.43
N HIS A 111 -18.60 -3.38 -3.51
CA HIS A 111 -18.46 -3.72 -2.09
C HIS A 111 -19.72 -4.44 -1.57
N ALA A 112 -20.92 -4.01 -1.96
CA ALA A 112 -22.18 -4.68 -1.62
C ALA A 112 -22.25 -6.13 -2.16
N LEU A 113 -21.81 -6.38 -3.40
CA LEU A 113 -21.73 -7.73 -3.98
C LEU A 113 -20.80 -8.66 -3.18
N GLN A 114 -19.71 -8.12 -2.62
CA GLN A 114 -18.73 -8.88 -1.87
C GLN A 114 -19.13 -9.09 -0.40
N MET A 115 -19.83 -8.12 0.19
CA MET A 115 -20.39 -8.24 1.54
C MET A 115 -21.59 -9.20 1.58
N GLN A 116 -22.43 -9.22 0.53
CA GLN A 116 -23.58 -10.11 0.40
C GLN A 116 -23.56 -10.83 -0.96
N PRO A 117 -22.82 -11.96 -1.08
CA PRO A 117 -22.72 -12.72 -2.32
C PRO A 117 -24.09 -13.24 -2.79
N GLY A 118 -24.32 -13.23 -4.11
CA GLY A 118 -25.64 -13.55 -4.65
C GLY A 118 -25.65 -13.61 -6.17
N LYS A 119 -26.83 -13.80 -6.78
CA LYS A 119 -26.96 -14.02 -8.24
C LYS A 119 -26.67 -12.77 -9.12
N ARG A 120 -26.16 -11.69 -8.52
CA ARG A 120 -25.79 -10.45 -9.23
C ARG A 120 -24.43 -10.61 -9.90
N ARG A 121 -24.29 -10.07 -11.11
CA ARG A 121 -23.02 -9.94 -11.84
C ARG A 121 -22.81 -8.47 -12.17
N LEU A 122 -21.60 -7.99 -11.96
CA LEU A 122 -21.14 -6.66 -12.35
C LEU A 122 -20.12 -6.80 -13.49
N ARG A 123 -20.08 -5.79 -14.35
CA ARG A 123 -19.12 -5.71 -15.45
C ARG A 123 -18.59 -4.29 -15.53
N TRP A 124 -17.30 -4.18 -15.77
CA TRP A 124 -16.59 -2.96 -16.13
C TRP A 124 -16.01 -3.14 -17.54
N PRO A 125 -15.69 -2.08 -18.32
CA PRO A 125 -16.11 -0.69 -18.13
C PRO A 125 -17.63 -0.53 -18.03
N LEU A 126 -18.07 0.54 -17.36
CA LEU A 126 -19.49 0.92 -17.37
C LEU A 126 -19.88 1.41 -18.78
N PRO A 127 -21.11 1.19 -19.26
CA PRO A 127 -21.55 1.70 -20.55
C PRO A 127 -21.38 3.23 -20.63
N LYS A 128 -20.67 3.69 -21.68
CA LYS A 128 -20.27 5.10 -21.92
C LYS A 128 -19.14 5.65 -21.02
N LEU A 129 -18.48 4.82 -20.21
CA LEU A 129 -17.30 5.20 -19.41
C LEU A 129 -16.11 4.33 -19.81
N ASP A 130 -15.40 4.78 -20.85
CA ASP A 130 -14.24 4.11 -21.44
C ASP A 130 -12.98 4.36 -20.60
N LEU A 131 -12.99 3.76 -19.39
CA LEU A 131 -12.02 3.96 -18.32
C LEU A 131 -11.27 2.65 -18.04
N PRO A 132 -9.95 2.58 -18.23
CA PRO A 132 -9.17 1.40 -17.88
C PRO A 132 -8.99 1.27 -16.36
N LEU A 133 -8.59 0.08 -15.92
CA LEU A 133 -8.13 -0.19 -14.56
C LEU A 133 -6.67 -0.67 -14.57
N ARG A 134 -5.90 -0.24 -13.58
CA ARG A 134 -4.53 -0.67 -13.30
C ARG A 134 -4.49 -2.12 -12.83
N TRP A 135 -3.52 -2.87 -13.33
CA TRP A 135 -3.29 -4.27 -13.00
C TRP A 135 -1.79 -4.63 -12.94
N SER A 136 -1.36 -5.62 -12.16
CA SER A 136 -1.99 -6.06 -10.91
C SER A 136 -1.48 -5.18 -9.77
N SER A 137 -2.35 -4.88 -8.81
CA SER A 137 -1.92 -4.46 -7.48
C SER A 137 -2.25 -5.58 -6.49
N GLY A 138 -1.35 -5.82 -5.54
CA GLY A 138 -1.54 -6.79 -4.47
C GLY A 138 -1.33 -6.15 -3.12
N GLY A 139 -1.63 -6.88 -2.07
CA GLY A 139 -1.40 -6.38 -0.72
C GLY A 139 -1.57 -7.41 0.37
N PHE A 140 -1.15 -7.02 1.56
CA PHE A 140 -1.16 -7.86 2.75
C PHE A 140 -1.73 -7.07 3.93
N LEU A 141 -2.84 -7.55 4.47
CA LEU A 141 -3.46 -7.04 5.70
C LEU A 141 -2.95 -7.89 6.89
N PRO A 142 -2.04 -7.37 7.73
CA PRO A 142 -1.49 -8.10 8.86
C PRO A 142 -2.44 -8.02 10.06
N ILE A 143 -2.70 -9.15 10.70
CA ILE A 143 -3.39 -9.23 12.00
C ILE A 143 -2.40 -9.72 13.06
N VAL A 144 -1.97 -8.83 13.94
CA VAL A 144 -1.07 -9.21 15.04
C VAL A 144 -1.87 -9.60 16.27
N TYR A 145 -1.35 -10.58 17.02
CA TYR A 145 -1.84 -10.91 18.35
C TYR A 145 -0.78 -10.58 19.39
N ARG A 146 -1.07 -9.59 20.25
CA ARG A 146 -0.18 -9.12 21.33
C ARG A 146 -0.93 -9.15 22.67
N GLU A 147 -0.19 -9.23 23.77
CA GLU A 147 -0.75 -8.98 25.11
C GLU A 147 -0.72 -7.48 25.42
N ASP A 148 -1.83 -6.94 25.92
CA ASP A 148 -1.89 -5.55 26.38
C ASP A 148 -1.16 -5.35 27.73
N ALA A 149 -1.13 -4.10 28.22
CA ALA A 149 -0.50 -3.74 29.49
C ALA A 149 -1.06 -4.48 30.73
N HIS A 150 -2.15 -5.22 30.59
CA HIS A 150 -2.78 -6.04 31.64
C HIS A 150 -2.61 -7.55 31.40
N GLY A 151 -1.82 -7.96 30.40
CA GLY A 151 -1.62 -9.36 30.03
C GLY A 151 -2.81 -9.97 29.27
N LYS A 152 -3.79 -9.17 28.83
CA LYS A 152 -4.90 -9.66 28.00
C LYS A 152 -4.43 -9.73 26.55
N ARG A 153 -4.36 -10.94 26.00
CA ARG A 153 -4.14 -11.14 24.56
C ARG A 153 -5.30 -10.53 23.74
N ARG A 154 -4.96 -9.64 22.81
CA ARG A 154 -5.86 -8.97 21.87
C ARG A 154 -5.45 -9.29 20.43
N ALA A 155 -6.26 -8.83 19.47
CA ALA A 155 -5.96 -8.85 18.05
C ALA A 155 -6.00 -7.41 17.52
N TYR A 156 -5.08 -7.07 16.61
CA TYR A 156 -5.00 -5.75 16.00
C TYR A 156 -4.74 -5.87 14.51
N PHE A 157 -5.27 -4.94 13.70
CA PHE A 157 -4.73 -4.72 12.36
C PHE A 157 -3.47 -3.87 12.44
N ALA A 158 -2.40 -4.26 11.75
CA ALA A 158 -1.23 -3.41 11.56
C ALA A 158 -1.35 -2.63 10.24
N LEU A 159 -1.38 -1.30 10.33
CA LEU A 159 -1.54 -0.41 9.18
C LEU A 159 -0.37 0.56 9.07
N PHE A 160 0.03 0.86 7.83
CA PHE A 160 1.13 1.75 7.47
C PHE A 160 0.56 3.12 7.12
N PHE A 161 1.14 4.21 7.61
CA PHE A 161 0.67 5.53 7.21
C PHE A 161 1.19 5.93 5.83
N ARG A 162 0.28 6.24 4.91
CA ARG A 162 0.58 6.71 3.56
C ARG A 162 0.34 8.22 3.47
N ASP A 163 1.41 8.93 3.13
CA ASP A 163 1.49 10.40 2.99
C ASP A 163 1.14 10.91 1.57
N ILE A 164 1.25 10.05 0.55
CA ILE A 164 0.90 10.35 -0.85
C ILE A 164 -0.54 9.90 -1.21
N PRO A 165 -1.36 10.73 -1.89
CA PRO A 165 -2.78 10.44 -2.15
C PRO A 165 -3.11 9.03 -2.70
N PRO A 166 -4.22 8.39 -2.25
CA PRO A 166 -4.97 8.67 -1.03
C PRO A 166 -4.10 8.66 0.24
N VAL A 167 -4.26 9.72 1.04
CA VAL A 167 -3.58 9.92 2.32
C VAL A 167 -4.38 9.25 3.44
N GLY A 168 -3.70 8.48 4.30
CA GLY A 168 -4.30 7.77 5.42
C GLY A 168 -3.61 6.44 5.75
N TRP A 169 -4.19 5.70 6.70
CA TRP A 169 -3.74 4.37 7.08
C TRP A 169 -4.06 3.34 5.98
N ASN A 170 -3.08 2.51 5.66
CA ASN A 170 -3.11 1.60 4.53
C ASN A 170 -2.61 0.20 4.93
N ILE A 171 -2.92 -0.79 4.10
CA ILE A 171 -2.24 -2.10 4.14
C ILE A 171 -0.92 -2.00 3.38
N ALA A 172 -0.02 -2.95 3.58
CA ALA A 172 1.12 -3.12 2.67
C ALA A 172 0.58 -3.38 1.25
N ASN A 173 0.88 -2.52 0.27
CA ASN A 173 0.42 -2.69 -1.12
C ASN A 173 1.29 -2.00 -2.19
N GLY A 174 1.52 -2.75 -3.27
CA GLY A 174 2.27 -2.32 -4.43
C GLY A 174 1.65 -2.82 -5.74
N ALA A 175 2.43 -2.74 -6.83
CA ALA A 175 2.08 -3.30 -8.13
C ALA A 175 3.12 -4.31 -8.59
N SER A 176 2.75 -5.20 -9.51
CA SER A 176 3.64 -6.26 -10.03
C SER A 176 5.02 -5.74 -10.47
N GLU A 177 6.09 -6.11 -9.75
CA GLU A 177 7.48 -5.84 -10.13
C GLU A 177 7.99 -6.80 -11.23
N THR A 178 7.28 -7.91 -11.47
CA THR A 178 7.61 -8.97 -12.44
C THR A 178 6.42 -9.32 -13.35
N PRO A 179 6.64 -9.91 -14.54
CA PRO A 179 5.56 -10.44 -15.39
C PRO A 179 4.72 -11.49 -14.68
N GLU A 180 5.33 -12.34 -13.87
CA GLU A 180 4.70 -13.45 -13.15
C GLU A 180 3.71 -12.95 -12.08
N GLU A 181 4.04 -11.87 -11.36
CA GLU A 181 3.15 -11.23 -10.38
C GLU A 181 1.84 -10.69 -10.99
N ARG A 182 1.75 -10.55 -12.32
CA ARG A 182 0.49 -10.19 -13.01
C ARG A 182 -0.57 -11.29 -12.96
N PHE A 183 -0.20 -12.53 -12.60
CA PHE A 183 -1.13 -13.67 -12.49
C PHE A 183 -0.88 -14.56 -11.26
N ALA A 184 0.34 -14.57 -10.70
CA ALA A 184 0.70 -15.22 -9.44
C ALA A 184 0.46 -14.29 -8.24
N LEU A 185 -0.79 -13.91 -8.00
CA LEU A 185 -1.16 -12.83 -7.05
C LEU A 185 -0.82 -13.11 -5.57
N ARG A 186 -0.61 -14.39 -5.21
CA ARG A 186 -0.05 -14.80 -3.91
C ARG A 186 1.44 -14.44 -3.77
N LEU A 187 2.23 -14.62 -4.82
CA LEU A 187 3.64 -14.22 -4.83
C LEU A 187 3.77 -12.69 -4.72
N LEU A 188 2.89 -11.96 -5.41
CA LEU A 188 2.78 -10.50 -5.31
C LEU A 188 2.49 -10.08 -3.87
N SER A 189 1.38 -10.55 -3.29
CA SER A 189 0.97 -10.22 -1.91
C SER A 189 2.03 -10.58 -0.87
N ALA A 190 2.73 -11.70 -1.06
CA ALA A 190 3.83 -12.13 -0.19
C ALA A 190 5.14 -11.35 -0.40
N ARG A 191 5.35 -10.71 -1.57
CA ARG A 191 6.41 -9.73 -1.78
C ARG A 191 6.09 -8.44 -1.02
N GLU A 192 4.92 -7.83 -1.25
CA GLU A 192 4.53 -6.59 -0.54
C GLU A 192 4.60 -6.77 1.00
N ALA A 193 4.16 -7.93 1.50
CA ALA A 193 4.27 -8.30 2.91
C ALA A 193 5.71 -8.36 3.45
N ALA A 194 6.67 -8.75 2.63
CA ALA A 194 8.08 -8.90 3.01
C ALA A 194 8.91 -7.63 2.71
N GLU A 195 8.37 -6.69 1.93
CA GLU A 195 8.95 -5.38 1.63
C GLU A 195 8.51 -4.34 2.65
N GLU A 196 7.21 -4.14 2.90
CA GLU A 196 6.77 -3.11 3.85
C GLU A 196 6.86 -3.53 5.33
N LEU A 197 6.71 -4.81 5.69
CA LEU A 197 6.60 -5.23 7.10
C LEU A 197 7.88 -5.85 7.67
N VAL A 198 8.62 -5.09 8.47
CA VAL A 198 9.72 -5.60 9.29
C VAL A 198 9.26 -5.82 10.73
N VAL A 199 9.54 -7.02 11.27
CA VAL A 199 9.38 -7.36 12.70
C VAL A 199 10.76 -7.46 13.34
N LEU A 200 10.95 -6.71 14.42
CA LEU A 200 12.16 -6.64 15.23
C LEU A 200 11.92 -7.27 16.60
N GLU A 201 12.94 -7.88 17.21
CA GLU A 201 12.85 -8.38 18.60
C GLU A 201 12.69 -7.27 19.65
N HIS A 202 13.09 -6.02 19.35
CA HIS A 202 12.92 -4.83 20.20
C HIS A 202 12.99 -3.52 19.39
N GLU A 203 12.57 -2.39 19.98
CA GLU A 203 12.80 -1.05 19.39
C GLU A 203 14.31 -0.73 19.33
N PRO A 204 14.84 -0.06 18.29
CA PRO A 204 16.24 0.36 18.27
C PRO A 204 16.59 1.33 19.42
N GLU A 205 17.65 1.02 20.16
CA GLU A 205 18.02 1.67 21.43
C GLU A 205 18.84 2.93 21.22
N ARG A 206 18.71 3.90 22.15
CA ARG A 206 19.29 5.23 22.03
C ARG A 206 20.05 5.66 23.28
N ASP A 207 21.12 6.43 23.09
CA ASP A 207 21.94 7.02 24.15
C ASP A 207 21.26 8.23 24.82
N ALA A 208 21.91 8.79 25.85
CA ALA A 208 21.40 9.95 26.58
C ALA A 208 21.34 11.26 25.76
N ASP A 209 22.05 11.32 24.62
CA ASP A 209 21.96 12.41 23.63
C ASP A 209 20.90 12.10 22.54
N GLY A 210 20.15 10.99 22.67
CA GLY A 210 19.11 10.52 21.75
C GLY A 210 19.62 9.81 20.49
N ARG A 211 20.94 9.61 20.33
CA ARG A 211 21.53 8.96 19.14
C ARG A 211 21.37 7.44 19.23
N LEU A 212 21.28 6.74 18.10
CA LEU A 212 21.29 5.28 18.12
C LEU A 212 22.60 4.75 18.73
N ILE A 213 22.52 3.71 19.56
CA ILE A 213 23.69 3.02 20.09
C ILE A 213 24.42 2.31 18.93
N ALA A 214 25.61 2.81 18.59
CA ALA A 214 26.35 2.39 17.41
C ALA A 214 26.72 0.90 17.46
N GLY A 215 26.35 0.15 16.41
CA GLY A 215 26.60 -1.29 16.32
C GLY A 215 25.52 -2.16 16.97
N GLN A 216 24.34 -1.62 17.30
CA GLN A 216 23.19 -2.42 17.73
C GLN A 216 22.82 -3.45 16.65
N VAL A 217 22.91 -4.73 17.01
CA VAL A 217 22.38 -5.85 16.22
C VAL A 217 20.99 -6.15 16.74
N ILE A 218 19.99 -6.00 15.87
CA ILE A 218 18.59 -6.34 16.15
C ILE A 218 18.24 -7.53 15.27
N GLN A 219 17.73 -8.60 15.87
CA GLN A 219 17.27 -9.75 15.08
C GLN A 219 15.96 -9.37 14.39
N THR A 220 15.94 -9.59 13.07
CA THR A 220 14.71 -9.55 12.29
C THR A 220 14.06 -10.93 12.32
N ARG A 221 12.73 -10.94 12.43
CA ARG A 221 11.92 -12.16 12.41
C ARG A 221 11.09 -12.24 11.13
N PRO A 222 11.70 -12.63 9.98
CA PRO A 222 11.03 -12.62 8.69
C PRO A 222 9.70 -13.39 8.67
N LEU A 223 8.66 -12.77 8.11
CA LEU A 223 7.35 -13.36 7.90
C LEU A 223 7.42 -14.44 6.81
N ALA A 224 6.97 -15.67 7.08
CA ALA A 224 6.93 -16.75 6.10
C ALA A 224 5.54 -17.43 6.05
N PRO A 225 4.89 -17.52 4.87
CA PRO A 225 3.64 -18.25 4.71
C PRO A 225 3.86 -19.77 4.75
N ARG A 226 2.86 -20.51 5.22
CA ARG A 226 2.97 -21.97 5.40
C ARG A 226 3.08 -22.75 4.09
N GLU A 227 2.30 -22.41 3.06
CA GLU A 227 2.09 -23.30 1.90
C GLU A 227 3.04 -23.02 0.71
N ASP A 228 3.43 -21.76 0.45
CA ASP A 228 4.29 -21.36 -0.68
C ASP A 228 5.81 -21.23 -0.33
N LYS A 229 6.22 -21.86 0.78
CA LYS A 229 7.47 -21.57 1.52
C LYS A 229 8.75 -21.47 0.66
N GLN A 230 8.97 -22.32 -0.35
CA GLN A 230 10.26 -22.35 -1.08
C GLN A 230 10.51 -21.18 -2.03
N ILE A 231 9.47 -20.63 -2.66
CA ILE A 231 9.64 -19.47 -3.57
C ILE A 231 9.66 -18.20 -2.72
N VAL A 232 8.72 -18.07 -1.79
CA VAL A 232 8.59 -16.88 -0.95
C VAL A 232 9.81 -16.69 -0.04
N LEU A 233 10.42 -17.76 0.51
CA LEU A 233 11.68 -17.62 1.27
C LEU A 233 12.83 -17.01 0.45
N LYS A 234 12.90 -17.21 -0.87
CA LYS A 234 13.95 -16.58 -1.70
C LYS A 234 13.70 -15.08 -1.88
N VAL A 235 12.44 -14.67 -1.95
CA VAL A 235 12.04 -13.26 -1.96
C VAL A 235 12.39 -12.64 -0.62
N ILE A 236 11.90 -13.20 0.49
CA ILE A 236 12.22 -12.77 1.87
C ILE A 236 13.74 -12.65 2.07
N GLN A 237 14.53 -13.68 1.75
CA GLN A 237 15.98 -13.66 1.94
C GLN A 237 16.73 -12.63 1.08
N LYS A 238 16.17 -12.20 -0.06
CA LYS A 238 16.69 -11.06 -0.83
C LYS A 238 16.38 -9.76 -0.07
N LEU A 239 15.16 -9.60 0.41
CA LEU A 239 14.66 -8.37 1.02
C LEU A 239 15.26 -8.10 2.39
N THR A 240 15.39 -9.10 3.26
CA THR A 240 16.05 -8.90 4.56
C THR A 240 17.52 -8.50 4.40
N ARG A 241 18.19 -8.85 3.29
CA ARG A 241 19.54 -8.33 2.97
C ARG A 241 19.50 -6.86 2.56
N VAL A 242 18.56 -6.47 1.70
CA VAL A 242 18.33 -5.06 1.33
C VAL A 242 18.03 -4.23 2.58
N HIS A 243 17.09 -4.68 3.42
CA HIS A 243 16.70 -3.93 4.62
C HIS A 243 17.87 -3.79 5.61
N ASN A 244 18.72 -4.82 5.75
CA ASN A 244 19.96 -4.72 6.54
C ASN A 244 20.97 -3.75 5.91
N GLU A 245 21.18 -3.81 4.60
CA GLU A 245 22.11 -2.89 3.90
C GLU A 245 21.65 -1.42 4.02
N GLU A 246 20.39 -1.13 3.70
CA GLU A 246 19.78 0.20 3.84
C GLU A 246 19.81 0.70 5.30
N ARG A 247 19.33 -0.09 6.27
CA ARG A 247 19.26 0.33 7.68
C ARG A 247 20.65 0.46 8.32
N ARG A 248 21.63 -0.33 7.91
CA ARG A 248 23.02 -0.18 8.36
C ARG A 248 23.69 1.05 7.76
N LEU A 249 23.39 1.41 6.51
CA LEU A 249 23.96 2.57 5.84
C LEU A 249 23.30 3.89 6.27
N LEU A 250 22.00 3.88 6.56
CA LEU A 250 21.20 5.09 6.82
C LEU A 250 20.91 5.34 8.30
N ASP A 251 20.76 4.28 9.10
CA ASP A 251 20.41 4.38 10.53
C ASP A 251 21.51 3.85 11.45
N ALA A 252 22.53 3.15 10.93
CA ALA A 252 23.52 2.37 11.68
C ALA A 252 22.95 1.19 12.50
N ILE A 253 21.73 0.74 12.18
CA ILE A 253 21.12 -0.49 12.73
C ILE A 253 21.63 -1.68 11.93
N HIS A 254 22.09 -2.74 12.62
CA HIS A 254 22.42 -4.01 11.98
C HIS A 254 21.22 -4.96 12.09
N LEU A 255 20.58 -5.29 10.97
CA LEU A 255 19.41 -6.18 10.94
C LEU A 255 19.85 -7.62 10.58
N GLU A 256 20.08 -8.46 11.58
CA GLU A 256 20.45 -9.85 11.33
C GLU A 256 19.20 -10.73 11.20
N PRO A 257 19.00 -11.47 10.09
CA PRO A 257 17.97 -12.49 10.01
C PRO A 257 18.39 -13.68 10.86
N ASN A 258 17.63 -13.97 11.92
CA ASN A 258 17.84 -15.22 12.66
C ASN A 258 17.36 -16.39 11.78
N PRO A 259 18.26 -17.30 11.35
CA PRO A 259 17.92 -18.35 10.39
C PRO A 259 17.00 -19.44 10.95
N GLU A 260 16.78 -19.46 12.27
CA GLU A 260 15.89 -20.40 12.98
C GLU A 260 14.62 -19.74 13.55
N ASN A 261 14.53 -18.40 13.59
CA ASN A 261 13.42 -17.65 14.20
C ASN A 261 12.60 -16.83 13.18
N TYR A 262 11.75 -17.52 12.40
CA TYR A 262 10.77 -16.88 11.51
C TYR A 262 9.46 -16.57 12.23
N VAL A 263 8.78 -15.49 11.82
CA VAL A 263 7.34 -15.34 12.08
C VAL A 263 6.59 -16.22 11.09
N LEU A 264 6.01 -17.32 11.58
CA LEU A 264 5.08 -18.12 10.77
C LEU A 264 3.76 -17.36 10.63
N VAL A 265 3.43 -17.00 9.38
CA VAL A 265 2.16 -16.35 9.05
C VAL A 265 1.10 -17.42 8.81
N ASP A 266 0.06 -17.39 9.63
CA ASP A 266 -1.19 -18.11 9.37
C ASP A 266 -2.01 -17.31 8.37
N GLU A 267 -2.18 -17.84 7.16
CA GLU A 267 -3.07 -17.20 6.19
C GLU A 267 -4.55 -17.35 6.62
N VAL A 268 -5.30 -16.26 6.56
CA VAL A 268 -6.76 -16.28 6.71
C VAL A 268 -7.37 -16.37 5.32
N GLN A 269 -8.21 -17.39 5.12
CA GLN A 269 -8.87 -17.62 3.84
C GLN A 269 -9.86 -16.50 3.53
N GLY A 270 -9.60 -15.73 2.47
CA GLY A 270 -10.55 -14.77 1.95
C GLY A 270 -11.77 -15.43 1.28
N PRO A 271 -12.87 -14.68 1.09
CA PRO A 271 -14.11 -15.23 0.56
C PRO A 271 -14.09 -15.49 -0.95
N ALA A 272 -13.15 -14.88 -1.68
CA ALA A 272 -13.24 -14.74 -3.13
C ALA A 272 -12.12 -15.46 -3.89
N ASP A 273 -12.42 -15.82 -5.15
CA ASP A 273 -11.46 -16.40 -6.07
C ASP A 273 -11.26 -15.46 -7.30
N VAL A 274 -10.00 -15.28 -7.72
CA VAL A 274 -9.60 -14.47 -8.87
C VAL A 274 -9.12 -15.37 -10.00
N SER A 275 -9.60 -15.13 -11.21
CA SER A 275 -9.16 -15.80 -12.43
C SER A 275 -8.56 -14.79 -13.41
N VAL A 276 -7.37 -15.09 -13.92
CA VAL A 276 -6.58 -14.23 -14.80
C VAL A 276 -6.21 -15.01 -16.05
N LYS A 277 -6.68 -14.56 -17.20
CA LYS A 277 -6.16 -15.04 -18.51
C LYS A 277 -5.00 -14.17 -18.93
N HIS A 278 -3.93 -14.76 -19.44
CA HIS A 278 -2.71 -14.05 -19.80
C HIS A 278 -2.05 -14.67 -21.02
N ASP A 279 -1.20 -13.91 -21.71
CA ASP A 279 -0.45 -14.47 -22.83
C ASP A 279 0.53 -15.55 -22.31
N GLY A 280 0.50 -16.72 -22.93
CA GLY A 280 1.15 -17.93 -22.43
C GLY A 280 0.24 -18.87 -21.62
N ASP A 281 -0.96 -18.45 -21.22
CA ASP A 281 -1.99 -19.37 -20.73
C ASP A 281 -2.43 -20.30 -21.88
N LYS A 282 -2.55 -21.60 -21.60
CA LYS A 282 -2.86 -22.64 -22.62
C LYS A 282 -4.36 -22.86 -22.77
N GLY A 283 -5.14 -21.77 -22.74
CA GLY A 283 -6.60 -21.81 -22.61
C GLY A 283 -7.06 -22.14 -21.20
N GLN A 284 -6.20 -21.94 -20.19
CA GLN A 284 -6.45 -22.23 -18.78
C GLN A 284 -6.03 -21.01 -17.94
N PRO A 285 -6.98 -20.20 -17.43
CA PRO A 285 -6.67 -19.05 -16.59
C PRO A 285 -5.86 -19.44 -15.35
N ALA A 286 -4.92 -18.61 -14.96
CA ALA A 286 -4.33 -18.67 -13.63
C ALA A 286 -5.41 -18.36 -12.59
N VAL A 287 -5.51 -19.17 -11.54
CA VAL A 287 -6.54 -19.01 -10.49
C VAL A 287 -5.88 -18.83 -9.13
N THR A 288 -6.05 -17.64 -8.55
CA THR A 288 -5.72 -17.37 -7.15
C THR A 288 -6.99 -17.51 -6.31
N ARG A 289 -6.99 -18.40 -5.32
CA ARG A 289 -8.15 -18.67 -4.46
C ARG A 289 -7.99 -18.12 -3.05
N HIS A 290 -9.13 -17.98 -2.37
CA HIS A 290 -9.25 -17.58 -0.96
C HIS A 290 -8.60 -16.21 -0.66
N VAL A 291 -8.92 -15.20 -1.47
CA VAL A 291 -8.39 -13.84 -1.34
C VAL A 291 -9.49 -12.80 -1.07
N TYR A 292 -9.07 -11.63 -0.62
CA TYR A 292 -9.88 -10.42 -0.58
C TYR A 292 -9.62 -9.62 -1.86
N ILE A 293 -10.63 -8.93 -2.37
CA ILE A 293 -10.54 -8.20 -3.64
C ILE A 293 -11.09 -6.81 -3.38
N THR A 294 -10.36 -5.77 -3.74
CA THR A 294 -10.89 -4.40 -3.79
C THR A 294 -10.78 -3.86 -5.20
N VAL A 295 -11.76 -3.05 -5.57
CA VAL A 295 -11.71 -2.22 -6.77
C VAL A 295 -11.94 -0.79 -6.30
N ASN A 296 -11.06 0.12 -6.68
CA ASN A 296 -11.24 1.55 -6.46
C ASN A 296 -11.23 2.29 -7.81
N PRO A 297 -12.39 2.47 -8.45
CA PRO A 297 -12.46 3.14 -9.74
C PRO A 297 -11.91 4.58 -9.75
N LEU A 298 -11.79 5.25 -8.59
CA LEU A 298 -11.15 6.57 -8.44
C LEU A 298 -9.61 6.52 -8.53
N GLU A 299 -9.00 5.48 -7.98
CA GLU A 299 -7.55 5.22 -8.12
C GLU A 299 -7.24 4.42 -9.38
N PHE A 300 -8.25 4.20 -10.25
CA PHE A 300 -8.21 3.23 -11.34
C PHE A 300 -7.77 1.84 -10.86
N GLY A 301 -8.01 1.47 -9.60
CA GLY A 301 -7.33 0.36 -8.92
C GLY A 301 -8.11 -0.95 -8.92
N ILE A 302 -7.38 -2.07 -9.08
CA ILE A 302 -7.81 -3.41 -8.66
C ILE A 302 -6.71 -3.97 -7.76
N GLU A 303 -7.02 -4.18 -6.49
CA GLU A 303 -6.09 -4.76 -5.51
C GLU A 303 -6.57 -6.14 -5.07
N VAL A 304 -5.67 -7.11 -5.03
CA VAL A 304 -5.94 -8.46 -4.53
C VAL A 304 -5.12 -8.70 -3.27
N THR A 305 -5.81 -8.85 -2.14
CA THR A 305 -5.22 -8.81 -0.80
C THR A 305 -5.29 -10.18 -0.13
N GLN A 306 -4.16 -10.61 0.45
CA GLN A 306 -4.13 -11.69 1.44
C GLN A 306 -4.26 -11.11 2.85
N VAL A 307 -4.90 -11.84 3.75
CA VAL A 307 -4.88 -11.56 5.20
C VAL A 307 -4.00 -12.60 5.86
N GLY A 308 -3.03 -12.15 6.66
CA GLY A 308 -2.16 -13.05 7.42
C GLY A 308 -2.11 -12.65 8.88
N ARG A 309 -2.14 -13.64 9.78
CA ARG A 309 -2.13 -13.43 11.23
C ARG A 309 -0.93 -14.07 11.90
N PHE A 310 -0.39 -13.43 12.93
CA PHE A 310 0.78 -13.92 13.66
C PHE A 310 0.87 -13.36 15.09
N PRO A 311 1.58 -14.02 16.02
CA PRO A 311 1.85 -13.44 17.34
C PRO A 311 2.93 -12.36 17.25
N LEU A 312 2.74 -11.26 17.97
CA LEU A 312 3.74 -10.23 18.23
C LEU A 312 4.02 -10.22 19.75
N GLY A 313 5.29 -10.31 20.13
CA GLY A 313 5.73 -10.33 21.52
C GLY A 313 5.56 -8.97 22.21
N LYS A 314 5.64 -8.95 23.55
CA LYS A 314 5.47 -7.70 24.31
C LYS A 314 6.56 -6.68 24.00
N GLU A 315 7.80 -7.10 23.79
CA GLU A 315 8.92 -6.20 23.50
C GLU A 315 9.14 -6.00 21.99
N GLU A 316 8.51 -6.82 21.13
CA GLU A 316 8.73 -6.81 19.67
C GLU A 316 8.18 -5.55 18.99
N TYR A 317 8.89 -5.08 17.97
CA TYR A 317 8.62 -3.79 17.31
C TYR A 317 8.32 -3.96 15.81
N LEU A 318 7.36 -3.17 15.30
CA LEU A 318 7.00 -3.11 13.89
C LEU A 318 7.64 -1.88 13.22
N LEU A 319 8.14 -2.05 12.00
CA LEU A 319 8.84 -1.00 11.27
C LEU A 319 8.60 -1.14 9.75
N ASP A 320 8.49 0.01 9.08
CA ASP A 320 8.37 0.08 7.63
C ASP A 320 9.68 -0.33 6.93
N GLY A 321 9.63 -1.35 6.09
CA GLY A 321 10.76 -1.81 5.28
C GLY A 321 10.87 -1.14 3.91
N GLU A 322 9.86 -0.38 3.46
CA GLU A 322 9.77 0.18 2.11
C GLU A 322 11.01 1.01 1.72
N THR A 323 11.52 0.76 0.51
CA THR A 323 12.75 1.39 -0.02
C THR A 323 12.51 2.14 -1.33
N TYR A 324 13.21 3.25 -1.53
CA TYR A 324 13.21 3.99 -2.79
C TYR A 324 14.23 3.43 -3.82
N MET A 325 14.65 2.16 -3.72
CA MET A 325 15.69 1.53 -4.58
C MET A 325 15.54 1.83 -6.08
N ASN A 326 14.31 1.92 -6.57
CA ASN A 326 14.01 2.16 -7.98
C ASN A 326 14.26 3.61 -8.44
N ARG A 327 14.35 4.61 -7.53
CA ARG A 327 14.53 6.04 -7.87
C ARG A 327 15.96 6.44 -8.22
N ALA A 328 16.94 5.87 -7.53
CA ALA A 328 18.36 6.12 -7.73
C ALA A 328 19.14 4.98 -7.06
N PRO A 329 19.61 3.95 -7.81
CA PRO A 329 20.32 2.81 -7.23
C PRO A 329 21.59 3.17 -6.44
N GLU A 330 22.14 4.35 -6.70
CA GLU A 330 23.28 4.95 -5.98
C GLU A 330 22.88 5.80 -4.75
N LYS A 331 21.58 5.99 -4.48
CA LYS A 331 21.05 6.64 -3.28
C LYS A 331 20.18 5.67 -2.48
N HIS A 332 20.83 4.93 -1.57
CA HIS A 332 20.19 4.25 -0.45
C HIS A 332 19.20 5.20 0.24
N LEU A 333 17.93 4.83 0.30
CA LEU A 333 16.83 5.67 0.76
C LEU A 333 15.64 4.79 1.20
N LEU A 334 15.12 5.07 2.40
CA LEU A 334 13.96 4.41 3.01
C LEU A 334 12.73 5.32 2.95
N VAL A 335 11.52 4.77 2.87
CA VAL A 335 10.28 5.56 2.82
C VAL A 335 9.78 5.96 4.22
N ARG A 336 10.15 5.22 5.26
CA ARG A 336 10.03 5.64 6.67
C ARG A 336 8.62 6.06 7.07
N ARG A 337 7.63 5.21 6.79
CA ARG A 337 6.23 5.33 7.21
C ARG A 337 6.11 4.88 8.69
N PRO A 338 5.39 5.59 9.57
CA PRO A 338 5.00 5.02 10.85
C PRO A 338 4.00 3.88 10.66
N VAL A 339 4.09 2.87 11.52
CA VAL A 339 3.14 1.75 11.60
C VAL A 339 2.26 1.96 12.83
N ALA A 340 0.99 1.56 12.77
CA ALA A 340 0.11 1.57 13.94
C ALA A 340 -0.74 0.31 14.04
N LEU A 341 -1.08 -0.06 15.27
CA LEU A 341 -1.98 -1.16 15.60
C LEU A 341 -3.34 -0.60 16.02
N PHE A 342 -4.40 -1.12 15.41
CA PHE A 342 -5.79 -0.78 15.74
C PHE A 342 -6.53 -2.02 16.24
N ASP A 343 -7.08 -1.95 17.46
CA ASP A 343 -7.74 -3.08 18.12
C ASP A 343 -8.94 -3.57 17.30
N LEU A 344 -8.91 -4.84 16.94
CA LEU A 344 -9.82 -5.46 15.97
C LEU A 344 -11.25 -5.60 16.51
N ASP A 345 -11.44 -5.74 17.83
CA ASP A 345 -12.77 -5.81 18.45
C ASP A 345 -13.40 -4.42 18.60
N TRP A 346 -12.59 -3.38 18.87
CA TRP A 346 -13.05 -1.98 18.80
C TRP A 346 -13.40 -1.57 17.37
N PHE A 347 -12.51 -1.86 16.41
CA PHE A 347 -12.66 -1.46 15.02
C PHE A 347 -13.91 -2.09 14.38
N GLU A 348 -14.24 -3.33 14.74
CA GLU A 348 -15.49 -3.96 14.30
C GLU A 348 -16.73 -3.21 14.80
N GLN A 349 -16.73 -2.77 16.06
CA GLN A 349 -17.85 -2.03 16.65
C GLN A 349 -17.98 -0.65 16.00
N ALA A 350 -16.86 0.05 15.79
CA ALA A 350 -16.82 1.31 15.05
C ALA A 350 -17.43 1.19 13.65
N LEU A 351 -16.98 0.23 12.84
CA LEU A 351 -17.46 0.02 11.47
C LEU A 351 -18.94 -0.43 11.38
N ARG A 352 -19.51 -0.97 12.47
CA ARG A 352 -20.93 -1.40 12.59
C ARG A 352 -21.85 -0.30 13.12
N GLN A 353 -21.33 0.70 13.82
CA GLN A 353 -22.11 1.82 14.38
C GLN A 353 -22.18 3.01 13.42
N ASP A 354 -21.15 3.20 12.58
CA ASP A 354 -21.18 4.06 11.41
C ASP A 354 -22.21 3.55 10.37
N ASP A 355 -23.01 4.46 9.81
CA ASP A 355 -24.18 4.15 8.97
C ASP A 355 -23.82 3.68 7.55
N GLY A 356 -22.53 3.58 7.26
CA GLY A 356 -22.01 3.25 5.93
C GLY A 356 -21.91 4.49 5.04
N SER A 357 -21.65 5.66 5.65
CA SER A 357 -21.09 6.81 4.99
C SER A 357 -19.79 6.42 4.25
N TYR A 358 -19.85 6.45 2.92
CA TYR A 358 -18.65 6.45 2.09
C TYR A 358 -18.27 7.94 2.01
N ASP A 359 -17.06 8.33 2.42
CA ASP A 359 -16.59 9.73 2.37
C ASP A 359 -16.30 10.20 0.93
N PHE A 360 -17.35 10.18 0.11
CA PHE A 360 -17.54 11.09 -1.00
C PHE A 360 -18.30 12.30 -0.43
N PRO A 361 -17.62 13.37 -0.01
CA PRO A 361 -18.33 14.62 0.31
C PRO A 361 -19.13 15.09 -0.92
N GLU A 362 -20.32 15.63 -0.65
CA GLU A 362 -21.21 16.20 -1.68
C GLU A 362 -20.42 17.21 -2.55
N PRO A 363 -20.39 17.04 -3.89
CA PRO A 363 -19.43 17.74 -4.75
C PRO A 363 -19.89 19.16 -5.16
N ASP A 364 -20.17 20.01 -4.17
CA ASP A 364 -20.66 21.40 -4.38
C ASP A 364 -19.63 22.49 -3.96
N GLU A 365 -18.42 22.11 -3.56
CA GLU A 365 -17.29 23.03 -3.36
C GLU A 365 -15.98 22.55 -4.01
N ALA A 366 -15.18 23.50 -4.51
CA ALA A 366 -13.81 23.23 -4.96
C ALA A 366 -12.90 22.68 -3.84
N LYS A 367 -13.21 23.01 -2.58
CA LYS A 367 -12.55 22.44 -1.39
C LYS A 367 -12.87 20.95 -1.24
N ALA A 368 -14.14 20.56 -1.36
CA ALA A 368 -14.56 19.16 -1.33
C ALA A 368 -13.87 18.35 -2.46
N LEU A 369 -13.75 18.90 -3.67
CA LEU A 369 -13.02 18.24 -4.77
C LEU A 369 -11.53 18.04 -4.46
N ALA A 370 -10.87 19.00 -3.80
CA ALA A 370 -9.48 18.84 -3.37
C ALA A 370 -9.33 17.75 -2.28
N GLU A 371 -10.30 17.67 -1.37
CA GLU A 371 -10.36 16.67 -0.30
C GLU A 371 -10.62 15.25 -0.85
N VAL A 372 -11.57 15.11 -1.80
CA VAL A 372 -11.78 13.88 -2.60
C VAL A 372 -10.49 13.44 -3.28
N LYS A 373 -9.74 14.35 -3.89
CA LYS A 373 -8.46 14.01 -4.55
C LYS A 373 -7.36 13.64 -3.54
N ARG A 374 -7.35 14.21 -2.33
CA ARG A 374 -6.40 13.86 -1.26
C ARG A 374 -6.70 12.51 -0.59
N HIS A 375 -7.98 12.16 -0.44
CA HIS A 375 -8.45 10.99 0.31
C HIS A 375 -9.35 10.07 -0.56
N ALA A 376 -8.95 9.82 -1.81
CA ALA A 376 -9.76 9.21 -2.88
C ALA A 376 -10.37 7.83 -2.56
N GLY A 377 -11.58 7.84 -1.98
CA GLY A 377 -12.29 6.63 -1.55
C GLY A 377 -11.82 6.08 -0.21
N CYS A 378 -11.11 6.89 0.60
CA CYS A 378 -10.88 6.60 2.01
C CYS A 378 -12.21 6.52 2.79
N ARG A 379 -12.12 6.02 4.02
CA ARG A 379 -13.19 6.13 5.04
C ARG A 379 -12.58 6.75 6.30
N ARG A 380 -13.29 7.69 6.92
CA ARG A 380 -12.90 8.31 8.17
C ARG A 380 -13.42 7.47 9.34
N MET A 381 -12.54 7.03 10.23
CA MET A 381 -12.95 6.32 11.45
C MET A 381 -13.40 7.29 12.56
N PRO A 382 -14.23 6.85 13.52
CA PRO A 382 -14.29 7.48 14.84
C PRO A 382 -12.91 7.45 15.51
N VAL A 383 -12.72 8.28 16.53
CA VAL A 383 -11.47 8.28 17.31
C VAL A 383 -11.34 6.96 18.08
N PRO A 384 -10.24 6.20 17.93
CA PRO A 384 -9.95 5.07 18.81
C PRO A 384 -9.63 5.59 20.21
N PRO A 385 -10.13 4.97 21.28
CA PRO A 385 -9.58 5.15 22.62
C PRO A 385 -8.10 4.75 22.64
N SER A 386 -7.29 5.35 23.52
CA SER A 386 -5.85 5.13 23.55
C SER A 386 -5.48 3.68 23.87
N GLU A 387 -6.25 2.98 24.70
CA GLU A 387 -6.07 1.55 25.00
C GLU A 387 -6.45 0.60 23.84
N HIS A 388 -6.85 1.16 22.69
CA HIS A 388 -7.20 0.46 21.46
C HIS A 388 -6.32 0.90 20.25
N PHE A 389 -5.31 1.74 20.47
CA PHE A 389 -4.40 2.28 19.46
C PHE A 389 -2.93 2.25 19.95
N GLU A 390 -2.03 1.64 19.18
CA GLU A 390 -0.58 1.64 19.46
C GLU A 390 0.19 2.19 18.25
N LEU A 391 1.24 2.99 18.49
CA LEU A 391 1.97 3.70 17.44
C LEU A 391 3.48 3.36 17.45
N PHE A 392 4.00 2.99 16.28
CA PHE A 392 5.39 2.64 16.04
C PHE A 392 6.01 3.73 15.16
N ASP A 393 6.52 4.79 15.82
CA ASP A 393 6.96 6.03 15.18
C ASP A 393 8.49 6.20 15.12
N TYR A 394 9.28 5.13 15.35
CA TYR A 394 10.74 5.18 15.32
C TYR A 394 11.27 5.94 14.08
N ASP A 395 10.69 5.68 12.91
CA ASP A 395 11.06 6.32 11.65
C ASP A 395 10.70 7.81 11.56
N VAL A 396 9.64 8.25 12.25
CA VAL A 396 9.28 9.67 12.38
C VAL A 396 10.37 10.40 13.19
N ARG A 397 10.74 9.82 14.34
CA ARG A 397 11.83 10.34 15.18
C ARG A 397 13.17 10.33 14.44
N GLN A 398 13.43 9.30 13.63
CA GLN A 398 14.65 9.19 12.83
C GLN A 398 14.72 10.23 11.69
N ARG A 399 13.59 10.52 11.00
CA ARG A 399 13.51 11.61 10.01
C ARG A 399 13.97 12.95 10.60
N ARG A 400 13.47 13.32 11.79
CA ARG A 400 13.90 14.55 12.50
C ARG A 400 15.40 14.57 12.78
N GLN A 401 15.95 13.47 13.32
CA GLN A 401 17.38 13.43 13.63
C GLN A 401 18.28 13.55 12.40
N LEU A 402 17.89 12.97 11.27
CA LEU A 402 18.60 13.10 9.99
C LEU A 402 18.57 14.55 9.48
N VAL A 403 17.41 15.21 9.51
CA VAL A 403 17.26 16.62 9.12
C VAL A 403 18.07 17.54 10.04
N ASP A 404 18.02 17.34 11.35
CA ASP A 404 18.79 18.13 12.30
C ASP A 404 20.32 17.93 12.14
N ALA A 405 20.77 16.70 11.86
CA ALA A 405 22.18 16.42 11.58
C ALA A 405 22.63 17.03 10.24
N TRP A 406 21.77 16.99 9.22
CA TRP A 406 21.99 17.65 7.94
C TRP A 406 22.06 19.18 8.09
N LEU A 407 21.13 19.82 8.80
CA LEU A 407 21.13 21.26 9.12
C LEU A 407 22.44 21.69 9.80
N ARG A 408 22.88 20.94 10.82
CA ARG A 408 24.17 21.17 11.51
C ARG A 408 25.39 20.98 10.61
N SER A 409 25.27 20.25 9.50
CA SER A 409 26.38 19.99 8.57
C SER A 409 26.61 21.08 7.52
N GLY A 410 25.71 22.05 7.38
CA GLY A 410 25.83 23.16 6.41
C GLY A 410 25.74 22.76 4.93
N LYS A 411 25.29 21.54 4.63
CA LYS A 411 25.06 21.05 3.26
C LYS A 411 23.81 21.68 2.64
N SER A 412 23.69 21.62 1.31
CA SER A 412 22.48 22.09 0.61
C SER A 412 21.28 21.17 0.82
N THR A 413 20.07 21.69 0.60
CA THR A 413 18.78 21.01 0.80
C THR A 413 18.50 19.85 -0.16
N GLY A 414 19.36 19.57 -1.13
CA GLY A 414 19.08 18.64 -2.23
C GLY A 414 19.00 17.16 -1.82
N ASP A 415 19.76 16.73 -0.81
CA ASP A 415 19.91 15.31 -0.48
C ASP A 415 18.91 14.79 0.57
N PHE A 416 18.35 15.65 1.42
CA PHE A 416 17.35 15.31 2.45
C PHE A 416 16.05 16.09 2.28
N LYS A 417 15.72 16.47 1.04
CA LYS A 417 14.56 17.33 0.75
C LYS A 417 13.23 16.66 1.07
N VAL A 418 13.15 15.33 0.97
CA VAL A 418 11.91 14.56 1.18
C VAL A 418 11.58 14.54 2.67
N GLU A 419 12.57 14.30 3.52
CA GLU A 419 12.47 14.29 4.97
C GLU A 419 12.16 15.69 5.49
N TYR A 420 12.87 16.72 5.00
CA TYR A 420 12.62 18.11 5.36
C TYR A 420 11.21 18.58 4.97
N ASP A 421 10.80 18.33 3.72
CA ASP A 421 9.46 18.68 3.25
C ASP A 421 8.37 18.01 4.10
N TRP A 422 8.54 16.72 4.41
CA TRP A 422 7.55 15.94 5.16
C TRP A 422 7.38 16.42 6.62
N LEU A 423 8.48 16.81 7.29
CA LEU A 423 8.44 17.34 8.65
C LEU A 423 7.93 18.80 8.66
N GLU A 424 8.56 19.68 7.89
CA GLU A 424 8.49 21.15 8.05
C GLU A 424 7.43 21.81 7.15
N ARG A 425 7.23 21.29 5.92
CA ARG A 425 6.24 21.85 4.97
C ARG A 425 4.88 21.17 5.12
N ASP A 426 4.90 19.85 5.27
CA ASP A 426 3.69 19.02 5.32
C ASP A 426 3.21 18.77 6.76
N GLY A 427 4.02 19.13 7.77
CA GLY A 427 3.64 19.23 9.19
C GLY A 427 3.49 17.91 9.94
N TRP A 428 3.92 16.78 9.36
CA TRP A 428 3.62 15.46 9.92
C TRP A 428 4.28 15.18 11.27
N GLU A 429 5.38 15.87 11.62
CA GLU A 429 6.03 15.64 12.92
C GLU A 429 5.12 15.99 14.10
N ASP A 430 4.44 17.14 14.05
CA ASP A 430 3.52 17.56 15.11
C ASP A 430 2.31 16.63 15.21
N VAL A 431 1.79 16.18 14.06
CA VAL A 431 0.71 15.19 13.97
C VAL A 431 1.11 13.89 14.68
N PHE A 432 2.29 13.34 14.42
CA PHE A 432 2.75 12.11 15.07
C PHE A 432 3.24 12.32 16.51
N ASN A 433 3.79 13.48 16.86
CA ASN A 433 4.07 13.87 18.24
C ASN A 433 2.78 14.00 19.07
N GLN A 434 1.67 14.43 18.47
CA GLN A 434 0.35 14.40 19.10
C GLN A 434 -0.20 12.97 19.20
N ALA A 435 -0.07 12.16 18.16
CA ALA A 435 -0.50 10.77 18.15
C ALA A 435 0.22 9.89 19.20
N ARG A 436 1.53 10.08 19.38
CA ARG A 436 2.33 9.37 20.40
C ARG A 436 1.80 9.67 21.80
N ARG A 437 1.69 10.95 22.16
CA ARG A 437 1.13 11.41 23.45
C ARG A 437 -0.30 10.91 23.68
N TYR A 438 -1.08 10.74 22.63
CA TYR A 438 -2.41 10.13 22.72
C TYR A 438 -2.34 8.63 23.03
N ALA A 439 -1.50 7.86 22.34
CA ALA A 439 -1.27 6.43 22.63
C ALA A 439 -0.71 6.22 24.06
N ASP A 440 0.20 7.09 24.49
CA ASP A 440 0.78 7.12 25.84
C ASP A 440 -0.26 7.50 26.94
N GLY A 441 -1.46 7.97 26.55
CA GLY A 441 -2.52 8.37 27.47
C GLY A 441 -2.27 9.71 28.19
N GLU A 442 -1.48 10.62 27.61
CA GLU A 442 -1.13 11.90 28.22
C GLU A 442 -2.40 12.74 28.50
N PRO A 443 -2.62 13.23 29.75
CA PRO A 443 -3.82 13.98 30.10
C PRO A 443 -4.01 15.26 29.25
N GLY A 444 -5.12 15.32 28.52
CA GLY A 444 -5.46 16.45 27.64
C GLY A 444 -4.92 16.32 26.20
N SER A 445 -4.22 15.24 25.87
CA SER A 445 -3.97 14.86 24.48
C SER A 445 -5.26 14.51 23.73
N SER A 446 -5.20 14.51 22.40
CA SER A 446 -6.30 14.10 21.54
C SER A 446 -5.76 13.45 20.27
N PHE A 447 -6.50 12.48 19.71
CA PHE A 447 -6.13 11.81 18.47
C PHE A 447 -6.17 12.81 17.28
N PRO A 448 -5.12 12.91 16.43
CA PRO A 448 -5.12 13.87 15.32
C PRO A 448 -6.17 13.55 14.25
N GLU A 449 -6.81 14.59 13.70
CA GLU A 449 -7.86 14.43 12.68
C GLU A 449 -7.31 13.93 11.34
N GLU A 450 -6.07 14.29 11.01
CA GLU A 450 -5.33 13.86 9.82
C GLU A 450 -5.12 12.34 9.79
N LEU A 451 -5.00 11.72 10.97
CA LEU A 451 -4.81 10.28 11.13
C LEU A 451 -6.12 9.50 11.20
N ARG A 452 -7.28 10.13 11.00
CA ARG A 452 -8.58 9.43 11.02
C ARG A 452 -8.96 8.81 9.67
N TYR A 453 -8.19 9.02 8.60
CA TYR A 453 -8.49 8.46 7.28
C TYR A 453 -7.84 7.10 7.07
N ILE A 454 -8.59 6.15 6.49
CA ILE A 454 -8.12 4.82 6.10
C ILE A 454 -8.33 4.65 4.59
N CYS A 455 -7.30 4.20 3.86
CA CYS A 455 -7.30 4.06 2.40
C CYS A 455 -8.30 3.01 1.89
N SER A 456 -8.79 3.20 0.66
CA SER A 456 -9.85 2.36 0.03
C SER A 456 -9.58 0.85 0.15
N ALA A 457 -8.36 0.41 -0.20
CA ALA A 457 -7.99 -1.01 -0.14
C ALA A 457 -8.08 -1.55 1.29
N ALA A 458 -7.52 -0.82 2.27
CA ALA A 458 -7.48 -1.21 3.67
C ALA A 458 -8.89 -1.32 4.29
N TRP A 459 -9.72 -0.27 4.22
CA TRP A 459 -11.03 -0.32 4.90
C TRP A 459 -11.96 -1.35 4.26
N LYS A 460 -11.96 -1.50 2.93
CA LYS A 460 -12.77 -2.52 2.24
C LYS A 460 -12.29 -3.93 2.59
N ALA A 461 -10.98 -4.17 2.66
CA ALA A 461 -10.43 -5.46 3.09
C ALA A 461 -10.80 -5.77 4.55
N MET A 462 -10.73 -4.81 5.46
CA MET A 462 -11.14 -4.97 6.86
C MET A 462 -12.65 -5.26 6.99
N CYS A 463 -13.52 -4.53 6.28
CA CYS A 463 -14.96 -4.80 6.25
C CYS A 463 -15.28 -6.23 5.73
N LEU A 464 -14.61 -6.66 4.66
CA LEU A 464 -14.76 -8.02 4.13
C LEU A 464 -14.19 -9.08 5.06
N TYR A 465 -13.10 -8.79 5.78
CA TYR A 465 -12.60 -9.67 6.83
C TYR A 465 -13.66 -9.84 7.93
N PHE A 466 -14.23 -8.77 8.49
CA PHE A 466 -15.26 -8.87 9.53
C PHE A 466 -16.51 -9.63 9.08
N GLN A 467 -16.93 -9.43 7.84
CA GLN A 467 -18.09 -10.12 7.25
C GLN A 467 -17.86 -11.63 7.07
N HIS A 468 -16.62 -12.06 6.76
CA HIS A 468 -16.32 -13.42 6.32
C HIS A 468 -15.39 -14.23 7.25
N ARG A 469 -14.83 -13.65 8.32
CA ARG A 469 -13.91 -14.34 9.28
C ARG A 469 -14.52 -15.50 10.08
N HIS A 470 -15.82 -15.76 9.91
CA HIS A 470 -16.58 -16.84 10.56
C HIS A 470 -16.94 -17.98 9.58
N ILE A 471 -16.30 -17.99 8.40
CA ILE A 471 -16.42 -19.00 7.32
C ILE A 471 -15.13 -19.85 7.28
#